data_AF-A0A0E0LNB2-F1
#
_entry.id   AF-A0A0E0LNB2-F1
#
_cell.length_a   1.000
_cell.length_b   1.000
_cell.length_c   1.000
_cell.angle_alpha   90.00
_cell.angle_beta   90.00
_cell.angle_gamma   90.00
#
_symmetry.space_group_name_H-M   'P 1'
#
loop_
_entity.id
_entity.type
_entity.pdbx_description
1 polymer ?
#
loop_
_entity_poly.entity_id
_entity_poly.type
_entity_poly.pdbx_seq_one_letter_code
_entity_poly.pdbx_strand_id
1 'polypeptide(L)'
;MAMSSLKFCGECNNMLYPREDKETHTLLYACNSCEHQELATDTCVYKRVLRKPAGEPKDILKDAATDPTLPRTRSIKCYNCGHPEAAFFQAPTKGERGLTLYFICCNPSCGHRWRD
;
A
#
# COMPACT_ATOMS: atom_id res chain seq x y z
N MET A 1 -11.75 -4.10 4.36
CA MET A 1 -12.15 -2.71 4.71
C MET A 1 -11.35 -1.77 3.84
N ALA A 2 -12.00 -1.12 2.88
CA ALA A 2 -11.36 -0.26 1.90
C ALA A 2 -10.70 0.94 2.60
N MET A 3 -9.56 1.39 2.07
CA MET A 3 -9.02 2.70 2.40
C MET A 3 -9.92 3.72 1.70
N SER A 4 -10.38 4.75 2.43
CA SER A 4 -11.11 5.88 1.84
C SER A 4 -10.18 6.57 0.83
N SER A 5 -10.35 6.24 -0.45
CA SER A 5 -9.60 6.86 -1.55
C SER A 5 -10.13 8.26 -1.81
N LEU A 6 -9.23 9.22 -2.03
CA LEU A 6 -9.63 10.55 -2.49
C LEU A 6 -10.34 10.43 -3.83
N LYS A 7 -11.49 11.10 -3.96
CA LYS A 7 -12.28 11.15 -5.19
C LYS A 7 -12.12 12.50 -5.87
N PHE A 8 -12.13 12.49 -7.21
CA PHE A 8 -11.95 13.66 -8.05
C PHE A 8 -13.14 13.79 -9.00
N CYS A 9 -13.53 15.03 -9.27
CA CYS A 9 -14.61 15.37 -10.17
C CYS A 9 -14.25 15.02 -11.62
N GLY A 10 -15.13 14.32 -12.33
CA GLY A 10 -14.90 13.95 -13.74
C GLY A 10 -14.84 15.12 -14.72
N GLU A 11 -15.42 16.27 -14.37
CA GLU A 11 -15.47 17.46 -15.23
C GLU A 11 -14.27 18.40 -15.07
N CYS A 12 -13.94 18.78 -13.83
CA CYS A 12 -12.93 19.81 -13.54
C CYS A 12 -11.70 19.27 -12.79
N ASN A 13 -11.63 17.96 -12.53
CA ASN A 13 -10.53 17.29 -11.82
C ASN A 13 -10.22 17.86 -10.41
N ASN A 14 -11.13 18.63 -9.81
CA ASN A 14 -11.02 19.07 -8.44
C ASN A 14 -11.43 17.96 -7.45
N MET A 15 -10.92 18.03 -6.23
CA MET A 15 -11.27 17.09 -5.17
C MET A 15 -12.75 17.20 -4.80
N LEU A 16 -13.43 16.06 -4.67
CA LEU A 16 -14.82 15.99 -4.22
C LEU A 16 -14.88 15.94 -2.69
N TYR A 17 -15.88 16.61 -2.13
CA TYR A 17 -16.09 16.70 -0.68
C TYR A 17 -17.37 15.98 -0.26
N PRO A 18 -17.36 15.29 0.89
CA PRO A 18 -18.55 14.62 1.43
C PRO A 18 -19.62 15.65 1.82
N ARG A 19 -20.86 15.41 1.41
CA ARG A 19 -22.04 16.24 1.67
C ARG A 19 -23.25 15.35 1.98
N GLU A 20 -24.04 15.72 2.97
CA GLU A 20 -25.31 15.05 3.27
C GLU A 20 -26.44 15.60 2.38
N ASP A 21 -27.21 14.69 1.76
CA ASP A 21 -28.56 14.99 1.28
C ASP A 21 -29.55 14.78 2.42
N LYS A 22 -30.17 15.87 2.89
CA LYS A 22 -31.04 15.89 4.06
C LYS A 22 -32.41 15.28 3.80
N GLU A 23 -32.86 15.19 2.55
CA GLU A 23 -34.17 14.65 2.22
C GLU A 23 -34.13 13.12 2.17
N THR A 24 -33.08 12.58 1.55
CA THR A 24 -32.91 11.14 1.40
C THR A 24 -32.05 10.51 2.50
N HIS A 25 -31.42 11.34 3.35
CA HIS A 25 -30.44 10.91 4.36
C HIS A 25 -29.28 10.09 3.76
N THR A 26 -28.83 10.49 2.56
CA THR A 26 -27.74 9.82 1.85
C THR A 26 -26.47 10.66 1.83
N LEU A 27 -25.32 9.98 1.78
CA LEU A 27 -24.02 10.61 1.64
C LEU A 27 -23.70 10.80 0.15
N LEU A 28 -23.37 12.03 -0.23
CA LEU A 28 -22.93 12.43 -1.55
C LEU A 28 -21.48 12.91 -1.51
N TYR A 29 -20.82 12.88 -2.66
CA TYR A 29 -19.56 13.58 -2.93
C TYR A 29 -19.83 14.70 -3.93
N ALA A 30 -19.59 15.94 -3.54
CA ALA A 30 -19.88 17.13 -4.32
C ALA A 30 -18.61 17.92 -4.65
N CYS A 31 -18.57 18.51 -5.85
CA CYS A 31 -17.53 19.45 -6.21
C CYS A 31 -17.84 20.84 -5.65
N ASN A 32 -16.82 21.58 -5.21
CA ASN A 32 -16.98 22.99 -4.80
C ASN A 32 -16.85 23.98 -5.97
N SER A 33 -16.36 23.54 -7.12
CA SER A 33 -16.06 24.40 -8.27
C SER A 33 -17.05 24.27 -9.42
N CYS A 34 -17.83 23.18 -9.47
CA CYS A 34 -18.92 22.98 -10.42
C CYS A 34 -20.11 22.30 -9.72
N GLU A 35 -21.19 22.03 -10.46
CA GLU A 35 -22.43 21.44 -9.93
C GLU A 35 -22.41 19.90 -9.84
N HIS A 36 -21.28 19.28 -10.19
CA HIS A 36 -21.13 17.82 -10.17
C HIS A 36 -21.28 17.24 -8.76
N GLN A 37 -22.13 16.20 -8.65
CA GLN A 37 -22.38 15.45 -7.42
C GLN A 37 -22.57 13.97 -7.75
N GLU A 38 -22.09 13.09 -6.88
CA GLU A 38 -22.24 11.65 -7.02
C GLU A 38 -22.56 10.96 -5.68
N LEU A 39 -23.22 9.81 -5.73
CA LEU A 39 -23.53 9.01 -4.56
C LEU A 39 -22.26 8.37 -3.97
N ALA A 40 -22.12 8.42 -2.65
CA ALA A 40 -21.02 7.74 -1.97
C ALA A 40 -21.22 6.22 -2.00
N THR A 41 -20.18 5.49 -2.41
CA THR A 41 -20.15 4.02 -2.43
C THR A 41 -19.81 3.42 -1.07
N ASP A 42 -19.20 4.20 -0.18
CA ASP A 42 -18.85 3.84 1.19
C ASP A 42 -19.25 5.00 2.11
N THR A 43 -19.72 4.69 3.31
CA THR A 43 -20.11 5.68 4.34
C THR A 43 -18.91 6.15 5.17
N CYS A 44 -17.77 5.47 5.07
CA CYS A 44 -16.55 5.87 5.77
C CYS A 44 -15.85 7.06 5.11
N VAL A 45 -16.15 8.28 5.59
CA VAL A 45 -15.55 9.53 5.11
C VAL A 45 -14.10 9.72 5.55
N TYR A 46 -13.78 9.33 6.79
CA TYR A 46 -12.45 9.50 7.35
C TYR A 46 -12.10 8.33 8.27
N LYS A 47 -10.89 7.82 8.10
CA LYS A 47 -10.32 6.78 8.95
C LYS A 47 -8.94 7.18 9.43
N ARG A 48 -8.80 7.37 10.73
CA ARG A 48 -7.49 7.51 11.39
C ARG A 48 -6.98 6.16 11.85
N VAL A 49 -5.89 5.68 11.27
CA VAL A 49 -5.21 4.46 11.72
C VAL A 49 -4.16 4.84 12.77
N LEU A 50 -4.46 4.59 14.05
CA LEU A 50 -3.57 4.91 15.17
C LEU A 50 -2.38 3.96 15.27
N ARG A 51 -2.62 2.68 15.05
CA ARG A 51 -1.60 1.64 14.94
C ARG A 51 -1.73 1.05 13.56
N LYS A 52 -0.71 1.26 12.74
CA LYS A 52 -0.63 0.54 11.47
C LYS A 52 -0.32 -0.91 11.86
N PRO A 53 -1.09 -1.92 11.39
CA PRO A 53 -0.60 -3.28 11.46
C PRO A 53 0.78 -3.32 10.80
N ALA A 54 1.65 -4.25 11.20
CA ALA A 54 2.95 -4.51 10.59
C ALA A 54 2.79 -5.03 9.15
N GLY A 55 2.14 -4.21 8.33
CA GLY A 55 1.95 -4.39 6.91
C GLY A 55 3.31 -4.38 6.25
N GLU A 56 3.39 -5.16 5.19
CA GLU A 56 4.55 -5.22 4.31
C GLU A 56 5.05 -3.79 4.03
N PRO A 57 6.37 -3.55 4.04
CA PRO A 57 6.91 -2.29 3.61
C PRO A 57 6.41 -2.07 2.19
N LYS A 58 5.46 -1.14 2.03
CA LYS A 58 4.85 -0.85 0.72
C LYS A 58 5.88 -0.39 -0.30
N ASP A 59 7.03 0.04 0.19
CA ASP A 59 8.17 0.54 -0.57
C ASP A 59 9.40 -0.36 -0.42
N ILE A 60 9.25 -1.70 -0.44
CA ILE A 60 10.44 -2.51 -0.70
C ILE A 60 10.95 -2.14 -2.10
N LEU A 61 12.11 -1.50 -2.14
CA LEU A 61 12.74 -0.98 -3.36
C LEU A 61 12.76 -2.08 -4.43
N LYS A 62 12.28 -1.75 -5.64
CA LYS A 62 12.29 -2.69 -6.77
C LYS A 62 13.69 -3.20 -7.10
N ASP A 63 14.69 -2.41 -6.75
CA ASP A 63 16.10 -2.65 -7.08
C ASP A 63 16.93 -3.10 -5.87
N ALA A 64 16.29 -3.42 -4.73
CA ALA A 64 17.04 -3.90 -3.56
C ALA A 64 17.83 -5.19 -3.87
N ALA A 65 17.38 -6.04 -4.79
CA ALA A 65 18.16 -7.20 -5.24
C ALA A 65 19.49 -6.83 -5.93
N THR A 66 19.57 -5.64 -6.53
CA THR A 66 20.77 -5.14 -7.21
C THR A 66 21.74 -4.44 -6.27
N ASP A 67 21.29 -4.09 -5.07
CA ASP A 67 22.14 -3.45 -4.07
C ASP A 67 23.24 -4.42 -3.61
N PRO A 68 24.53 -4.14 -3.92
CA PRO A 68 25.64 -5.00 -3.53
C PRO A 68 25.93 -4.97 -2.02
N THR A 69 25.36 -4.02 -1.29
CA THR A 69 25.56 -3.88 0.16
C THR A 69 24.62 -4.76 0.98
N LEU A 70 23.55 -5.30 0.37
CA LEU A 70 22.64 -6.20 1.07
C LEU A 70 23.23 -7.61 1.21
N PRO A 71 23.12 -8.23 2.40
CA PRO A 71 23.57 -9.59 2.60
C PRO A 71 22.73 -10.58 1.79
N ARG A 72 23.37 -11.65 1.31
CA ARG A 72 22.74 -12.70 0.48
C ARG A 72 22.90 -14.06 1.13
N THR A 73 21.91 -14.92 0.92
CA THR A 73 21.92 -16.30 1.41
C THR A 73 21.55 -17.27 0.31
N ARG A 74 22.18 -18.45 0.33
CA ARG A 74 21.86 -19.59 -0.56
C ARG A 74 21.13 -20.74 0.15
N SER A 75 20.89 -20.57 1.45
CA SER A 75 20.17 -21.56 2.26
C SER A 75 18.67 -21.60 1.98
N ILE A 76 18.13 -20.51 1.41
CA ILE A 76 16.70 -20.34 1.11
C ILE A 76 16.54 -20.21 -0.40
N LYS A 77 15.66 -21.03 -0.98
CA LYS A 77 15.29 -20.96 -2.39
C LYS A 77 14.03 -20.12 -2.55
N CYS A 78 13.94 -19.38 -3.65
CA CYS A 78 12.72 -18.63 -3.97
C CYS A 78 11.54 -19.58 -4.20
N TYR A 79 10.42 -19.39 -3.48
CA TYR A 79 9.22 -20.22 -3.65
C TYR A 79 8.52 -20.05 -4.99
N ASN A 80 8.78 -18.94 -5.70
CA ASN A 80 8.16 -18.64 -6.98
C ASN A 80 8.92 -19.23 -8.18
N CYS A 81 10.26 -19.14 -8.19
CA CYS A 81 11.07 -19.56 -9.35
C CYS A 81 12.17 -20.60 -9.03
N GLY A 82 12.33 -20.99 -7.75
CA GLY A 82 13.35 -21.95 -7.32
C GLY A 82 14.79 -21.43 -7.31
N HIS A 83 15.03 -20.14 -7.62
CA HIS A 83 16.38 -19.57 -7.64
C HIS A 83 17.09 -19.76 -6.28
N PRO A 84 18.35 -20.20 -6.27
CA PRO A 84 19.06 -20.60 -5.05
C PRO A 84 19.71 -19.45 -4.29
N GLU A 85 19.40 -18.19 -4.62
CA GLU A 85 19.97 -17.02 -3.96
C GLU A 85 18.90 -15.95 -3.72
N ALA A 86 18.89 -15.44 -2.50
CA ALA A 86 18.04 -14.35 -2.05
C ALA A 86 18.84 -13.33 -1.23
N ALA A 87 18.61 -12.05 -1.50
CA ALA A 87 19.08 -10.94 -0.66
C ALA A 87 18.10 -10.77 0.50
N PHE A 88 18.59 -10.35 1.67
CA PHE A 88 17.73 -10.12 2.83
C PHE A 88 18.09 -8.84 3.58
N PHE A 89 17.11 -8.28 4.28
CA PHE A 89 17.30 -7.10 5.11
C PHE A 89 16.24 -7.04 6.23
N GLN A 90 16.56 -6.29 7.29
CA GLN A 90 15.61 -5.96 8.34
C GLN A 90 15.04 -4.57 8.04
N ALA A 91 13.71 -4.46 7.92
CA ALA A 91 13.07 -3.18 7.76
C ALA A 91 12.79 -2.57 9.15
N PRO A 92 13.20 -1.32 9.43
CA PRO A 92 12.83 -0.65 10.67
C PRO A 92 11.34 -0.32 10.66
N THR A 93 10.50 -1.21 11.19
CA THR A 93 9.10 -0.88 11.48
C THR A 93 9.06 0.05 12.69
N LYS A 94 8.64 1.30 12.48
CA LYS A 94 8.35 2.24 13.58
C LYS A 94 7.31 1.61 14.52
N GLY A 95 7.75 1.14 15.68
CA GLY A 95 6.87 0.73 16.79
C GLY A 95 6.94 -0.74 17.18
N GLU A 96 7.57 -1.61 16.41
CA GLU A 96 7.75 -3.02 16.78
C GLU A 96 9.22 -3.42 16.68
N ARG A 97 9.71 -4.11 17.71
CA ARG A 97 10.99 -4.84 17.74
C ARG A 97 10.91 -6.05 16.80
N GLY A 98 10.55 -5.82 15.53
CA GLY A 98 10.45 -6.85 14.53
C GLY A 98 11.85 -7.18 14.03
N LEU A 99 12.44 -8.26 14.54
CA LEU A 99 13.61 -8.91 13.91
C LEU A 99 13.25 -9.64 12.61
N THR A 100 12.05 -9.37 12.07
CA THR A 100 11.51 -9.92 10.84
C THR A 100 12.44 -9.66 9.67
N LEU A 101 12.75 -10.72 8.94
CA LEU A 101 13.59 -10.66 7.76
C LEU A 101 12.72 -10.57 6.52
N TYR A 102 13.07 -9.65 5.64
CA TYR A 102 12.51 -9.58 4.30
C TYR A 102 13.51 -10.17 3.33
N PHE A 103 13.02 -11.04 2.45
CA PHE A 103 13.80 -11.68 1.41
C PHE A 103 13.38 -11.18 0.05
N ILE A 104 14.34 -11.07 -0.87
CA ILE A 104 14.12 -10.74 -2.27
C ILE A 104 14.93 -11.71 -3.13
N CYS A 105 14.28 -12.31 -4.12
CA CYS A 105 14.94 -13.19 -5.08
C CYS A 105 15.96 -12.41 -5.94
N CYS A 106 17.20 -12.91 -6.04
CA CYS A 106 18.26 -12.30 -6.84
C CYS A 106 18.12 -12.56 -8.35
N ASN A 107 17.15 -13.35 -8.80
CA ASN A 107 16.88 -13.53 -10.22
C ASN A 107 16.20 -12.26 -10.79
N PRO A 108 16.83 -11.55 -11.75
CA PRO A 108 16.30 -10.32 -12.35
C PRO A 108 14.92 -10.50 -13.00
N SER A 109 14.59 -11.71 -13.45
CA SER A 109 13.29 -12.04 -14.05
C SER A 109 12.20 -12.38 -13.03
N CYS A 110 12.57 -12.63 -11.76
CA CYS A 110 11.62 -13.04 -10.73
C CYS A 110 11.25 -11.89 -9.79
N GLY A 111 12.24 -11.30 -9.11
CA GLY A 111 12.02 -10.21 -8.15
C GLY A 111 11.03 -10.51 -7.02
N HIS A 112 10.67 -11.79 -6.80
CA HIS A 112 9.71 -12.21 -5.78
C HIS A 112 10.23 -11.87 -4.38
N ARG A 113 9.31 -11.47 -3.49
CA ARG A 113 9.61 -10.96 -2.15
C ARG A 113 8.71 -11.63 -1.14
N TRP A 114 9.28 -11.97 0.00
CA TRP A 114 8.56 -12.63 1.07
C TRP A 114 9.17 -12.29 2.43
N ARG A 115 8.42 -12.60 3.47
CA ARG A 115 8.77 -12.38 4.88
C ARG A 115 8.94 -13.74 5.57
N ASP A 116 9.83 -13.79 6.55
CA ASP A 116 9.85 -14.78 7.64
C ASP A 116 9.77 -14.05 8.99
#